data_AF-A0AAW6YCE6-F1
#
_entry.id   AF-A0AAW6YCE6-F1
#
_cell.length_a   1.000
_cell.length_b   1.000
_cell.length_c   1.000
_cell.angle_alpha   90.00
_cell.angle_beta   90.00
_cell.angle_gamma   90.00
#
_symmetry.space_group_name_H-M   'P 1'
#
loop_
_entity.id
_entity.type
_entity.pdbx_description
1 polymer ?
#
loop_
_entity_poly.entity_id
_entity_poly.type
_entity_poly.pdbx_seq_one_letter_code
_entity_poly.pdbx_strand_id
1 'polypeptide(L)'
;MAKIGYARVSSADQNLDRQLKQLDNVEKIFQESISGASRERPQLIAMLDYIRDGDIVVVTELERLGRNNKELTEVMDEIKSKGATLEVLNLPTLRGIEDANLRRLLNNLILELYKYQAQAERERIKERQAQGIAIAKVQGKYKGRKPLFSANDSRLQHAFNLFLSGRSDRDVAELTGINERTFRRYRKKYGIHR
;
A
#
# COMPACT_ATOMS: atom_id res chain seq x y z
N MET A 1 -24.59 22.57 2.76
CA MET A 1 -23.34 22.23 2.07
C MET A 1 -22.28 22.11 3.14
N ALA A 2 -21.88 20.90 3.50
CA ALA A 2 -20.86 20.68 4.51
C ALA A 2 -19.52 20.31 3.87
N LYS A 3 -18.42 20.74 4.49
CA LYS A 3 -17.08 20.26 4.14
C LYS A 3 -16.75 19.03 4.98
N ILE A 4 -16.49 17.90 4.33
CA ILE A 4 -16.20 16.62 4.98
C ILE A 4 -14.77 16.22 4.65
N GLY A 5 -13.90 16.21 5.66
CA GLY A 5 -12.50 15.84 5.52
C GLY A 5 -12.27 14.33 5.52
N TYR A 6 -11.31 13.87 4.73
CA TYR A 6 -10.80 12.51 4.83
C TYR A 6 -9.28 12.47 4.86
N ALA A 7 -8.73 11.81 5.88
CA ALA A 7 -7.30 11.69 6.13
C ALA A 7 -6.88 10.21 6.23
N ARG A 8 -5.74 9.88 5.62
CA ARG A 8 -5.20 8.51 5.63
C ARG A 8 -3.69 8.51 5.72
N VAL A 9 -3.14 7.62 6.56
CA VAL A 9 -1.70 7.36 6.64
C VAL A 9 -1.40 5.86 6.66
N SER A 10 -0.25 5.47 6.10
CA SER A 10 0.23 4.09 6.15
C SER A 10 0.94 3.72 7.46
N SER A 11 1.32 4.73 8.25
CA SER A 11 2.12 4.61 9.48
C SER A 11 1.72 5.76 10.42
N ALA A 12 1.48 5.46 11.70
CA ALA A 12 0.87 6.40 12.63
C ALA A 12 1.84 7.50 13.12
N ASP A 13 1.21 8.60 13.54
CA ASP A 13 1.69 9.82 14.20
C ASP A 13 2.05 11.00 13.30
N GLN A 14 3.32 11.20 12.90
CA GLN A 14 3.73 12.53 12.37
C GLN A 14 3.00 13.00 11.09
N ASN A 15 2.57 12.08 10.23
CA ASN A 15 1.90 12.43 8.98
C ASN A 15 0.40 12.66 9.12
N LEU A 16 -0.24 12.12 10.16
CA LEU A 16 -1.68 12.26 10.34
C LEU A 16 -2.00 13.65 10.90
N ASP A 17 -1.26 14.07 11.93
CA ASP A 17 -1.42 15.40 12.53
C ASP A 17 -1.26 16.53 11.50
N ARG A 18 -0.33 16.36 10.56
CA ARG A 18 -0.14 17.31 9.45
C ARG A 18 -1.38 17.39 8.54
N GLN A 19 -2.00 16.25 8.23
CA GLN A 19 -3.23 16.24 7.44
C GLN A 19 -4.40 16.87 8.20
N LEU A 20 -4.54 16.54 9.48
CA LEU A 20 -5.59 17.10 10.33
C LEU A 20 -5.50 18.62 10.45
N LYS A 21 -4.27 19.16 10.59
CA LYS A 21 -4.03 20.61 10.55
C LYS A 21 -4.43 21.26 9.23
N GLN A 22 -4.26 20.56 8.11
CA GLN A 22 -4.68 21.08 6.80
C GLN A 22 -6.20 20.97 6.57
N LEU A 23 -6.86 20.09 7.31
CA LEU A 23 -8.31 19.86 7.26
C LEU A 23 -9.04 20.59 8.41
N ASP A 24 -8.43 21.61 9.02
CA ASP A 24 -8.97 22.35 10.16
C ASP A 24 -10.32 23.05 9.89
N ASN A 25 -10.58 23.39 8.62
CA ASN A 25 -11.77 24.12 8.16
C ASN A 25 -12.90 23.19 7.65
N VAL A 26 -12.96 21.95 8.10
CA VAL A 26 -14.02 20.99 7.72
C VAL A 26 -14.91 20.67 8.93
N GLU A 27 -16.18 20.36 8.67
CA GLU A 27 -17.17 20.11 9.74
C GLU A 27 -17.00 18.73 10.39
N LYS A 28 -16.54 17.75 9.61
CA LYS A 28 -16.32 16.38 10.08
C LYS A 28 -15.13 15.77 9.37
N ILE A 29 -14.27 15.07 10.12
CA ILE A 29 -13.12 14.37 9.58
C ILE A 29 -13.28 12.87 9.80
N PHE A 30 -13.07 12.10 8.74
CA PHE A 30 -12.88 10.66 8.78
C PHE A 30 -11.39 10.36 8.65
N GLN A 31 -10.83 9.60 9.59
CA GLN A 31 -9.39 9.35 9.64
C GLN A 31 -9.07 7.87 9.83
N GLU A 32 -8.12 7.34 9.07
CA GLU A 32 -7.66 5.96 9.22
C GLU A 32 -6.14 5.82 9.12
N SER A 33 -5.56 5.02 10.04
CA SER A 33 -4.15 4.62 10.01
C SER A 33 -4.05 3.20 9.45
N ILE A 34 -4.18 3.08 8.13
CA ILE A 34 -4.19 1.80 7.43
C ILE A 34 -3.14 1.83 6.31
N SER A 35 -2.29 0.80 6.30
CA SER A 35 -1.31 0.57 5.24
C SER A 35 -1.96 0.65 3.86
N GLY A 36 -1.26 1.26 2.91
CA GLY A 36 -1.63 1.28 1.49
C GLY A 36 -1.76 -0.10 0.83
N ALA A 37 -1.55 -1.21 1.54
CA ALA A 37 -1.79 -2.58 1.08
C ALA A 37 -3.11 -3.22 1.56
N SER A 38 -3.72 -2.80 2.69
CA SER A 38 -4.97 -3.39 3.23
C SER A 38 -6.27 -2.99 2.50
N ARG A 39 -7.04 -3.92 1.94
CA ARG A 39 -8.27 -3.55 1.19
C ARG A 39 -9.37 -2.93 2.06
N GLU A 40 -9.34 -3.19 3.35
CA GLU A 40 -10.37 -2.71 4.28
C GLU A 40 -10.11 -1.25 4.64
N ARG A 41 -11.08 -0.38 4.31
CA ARG A 41 -11.07 1.06 4.62
C ARG A 41 -12.41 1.49 5.23
N PRO A 42 -12.66 1.12 6.49
CA PRO A 42 -13.95 1.35 7.12
C PRO A 42 -14.28 2.83 7.25
N GLN A 43 -13.29 3.71 7.38
CA GLN A 43 -13.51 5.15 7.53
C GLN A 43 -13.80 5.83 6.19
N LEU A 44 -13.18 5.36 5.11
CA LEU A 44 -13.57 5.77 3.75
C LEU A 44 -15.02 5.39 3.45
N ILE A 45 -15.41 4.14 3.75
CA ILE A 45 -16.78 3.67 3.53
C ILE A 45 -17.77 4.48 4.38
N ALA A 46 -17.46 4.67 5.67
CA ALA A 46 -18.30 5.48 6.56
C ALA A 46 -18.44 6.93 6.09
N MET A 47 -17.40 7.52 5.50
CA MET A 47 -17.47 8.84 4.88
C MET A 47 -18.41 8.82 3.68
N LEU A 48 -18.26 7.85 2.78
CA LEU A 48 -19.09 7.71 1.59
C LEU A 48 -20.56 7.52 1.96
N ASP A 49 -20.86 6.76 3.01
CA ASP A 49 -22.22 6.60 3.54
C ASP A 49 -22.76 7.88 4.20
N TYR A 50 -21.88 8.73 4.74
CA TYR A 50 -22.25 9.94 5.44
C TYR A 50 -22.58 11.12 4.52
N ILE A 51 -21.84 11.29 3.42
CA ILE A 51 -21.98 12.43 2.51
C ILE A 51 -23.33 12.47 1.80
N ARG A 52 -23.80 13.69 1.51
CA ARG A 52 -25.09 13.98 0.89
C ARG A 52 -24.92 14.92 -0.30
N ASP A 53 -26.01 15.13 -1.03
CA ASP A 53 -26.06 16.07 -2.14
C ASP A 53 -25.62 17.48 -1.70
N GLY A 54 -24.73 18.09 -2.48
CA GLY A 54 -24.16 19.40 -2.20
C GLY A 54 -23.02 19.43 -1.16
N ASP A 55 -22.62 18.30 -0.60
CA ASP A 55 -21.42 18.23 0.25
C ASP A 55 -20.12 18.32 -0.55
N ILE A 56 -19.05 18.70 0.12
CA ILE A 56 -17.69 18.78 -0.44
C ILE A 56 -16.79 17.86 0.36
N VAL A 57 -16.32 16.79 -0.27
CA VAL A 57 -15.26 15.94 0.27
C VAL A 57 -13.94 16.67 0.10
N VAL A 58 -13.19 16.82 1.19
CA VAL A 58 -11.90 17.51 1.20
C VAL A 58 -10.80 16.52 1.56
N VAL A 59 -9.77 16.43 0.72
CA VAL A 59 -8.58 15.62 0.99
C VAL A 59 -7.32 16.43 0.73
N THR A 60 -6.23 16.09 1.42
CA THR A 60 -4.95 16.79 1.19
C THR A 60 -4.35 16.46 -0.18
N GLU A 61 -4.48 15.20 -0.60
CA GLU A 61 -3.89 14.64 -1.83
C GLU A 61 -4.78 13.51 -2.38
N LEU A 62 -4.78 13.29 -3.70
CA LEU A 62 -5.56 12.22 -4.36
C LEU A 62 -5.25 10.82 -3.85
N GLU A 63 -4.00 10.56 -3.49
CA GLU A 63 -3.54 9.27 -2.98
C GLU A 63 -4.22 8.86 -1.67
N ARG A 64 -4.86 9.80 -0.97
CA ARG A 64 -5.64 9.46 0.23
C ARG A 64 -6.83 8.58 -0.14
N LEU A 65 -7.50 8.87 -1.26
CA LEU A 65 -8.72 8.19 -1.70
C LEU A 65 -8.48 6.83 -2.36
N GLY A 66 -7.36 6.60 -3.04
CA GLY A 66 -7.11 5.37 -3.79
C GLY A 66 -5.63 4.98 -3.90
N ARG A 67 -5.34 3.68 -4.13
CA ARG A 67 -3.96 3.17 -4.34
C ARG A 67 -3.53 3.14 -5.79
N ASN A 68 -4.52 3.17 -6.67
CA ASN A 68 -4.37 3.08 -8.09
C ASN A 68 -5.50 3.88 -8.74
N ASN A 69 -5.35 4.12 -10.04
CA ASN A 69 -6.27 4.93 -10.81
C ASN A 69 -7.71 4.35 -10.78
N LYS A 70 -7.85 3.02 -10.77
CA LYS A 70 -9.14 2.35 -10.71
C LYS A 70 -9.88 2.64 -9.39
N GLU A 71 -9.26 2.38 -8.24
CA GLU A 71 -9.87 2.67 -6.93
C GLU A 71 -10.20 4.16 -6.77
N LEU A 72 -9.31 5.04 -7.23
CA LEU A 72 -9.55 6.48 -7.17
C LEU A 72 -10.77 6.87 -8.02
N THR A 73 -10.92 6.28 -9.20
CA THR A 73 -12.07 6.53 -10.09
C THR A 73 -13.37 6.01 -9.48
N GLU A 74 -13.35 4.79 -8.92
CA GLU A 74 -14.52 4.22 -8.22
C GLU A 74 -15.00 5.13 -7.08
N VAL A 75 -14.09 5.59 -6.23
CA VAL A 75 -14.43 6.50 -5.11
C VAL A 75 -14.96 7.85 -5.62
N MET A 76 -14.36 8.40 -6.67
CA MET A 76 -14.81 9.67 -7.25
C MET A 76 -16.20 9.55 -7.89
N ASP A 77 -16.47 8.45 -8.58
CA ASP A 77 -17.78 8.18 -9.18
C ASP A 77 -18.86 8.02 -8.10
N GLU A 78 -18.51 7.38 -6.98
CA GLU A 78 -19.40 7.25 -5.83
C GLU A 78 -19.74 8.61 -5.21
N ILE A 79 -18.73 9.45 -4.94
CA ILE A 79 -18.92 10.85 -4.46
C ILE A 79 -19.85 11.61 -5.42
N LYS A 80 -19.59 11.51 -6.73
CA LYS A 80 -20.37 12.19 -7.76
C LYS A 80 -21.81 11.68 -7.84
N SER A 81 -22.02 10.37 -7.73
CA SER A 81 -23.35 9.75 -7.74
C SER A 81 -24.23 10.18 -6.58
N LYS A 82 -23.60 10.53 -5.44
CA LYS A 82 -24.27 11.10 -4.26
C LYS A 82 -24.52 12.61 -4.36
N GLY A 83 -24.14 13.25 -5.48
CA GLY A 83 -24.28 14.70 -5.69
C GLY A 83 -23.26 15.55 -4.93
N ALA A 84 -22.26 14.93 -4.32
CA ALA A 84 -21.16 15.61 -3.66
C ALA A 84 -20.04 15.96 -4.65
N THR A 85 -19.12 16.83 -4.21
CA THR A 85 -17.95 17.24 -4.99
C THR A 85 -16.66 16.94 -4.23
N LEU A 86 -15.53 16.90 -4.96
CA LEU A 86 -14.21 16.65 -4.39
C LEU A 86 -13.35 17.92 -4.48
N GLU A 87 -12.80 18.36 -3.36
CA GLU A 87 -11.76 19.39 -3.23
C GLU A 87 -10.46 18.73 -2.78
N VAL A 88 -9.37 18.97 -3.51
CA VAL A 88 -8.05 18.43 -3.18
C VAL A 88 -7.11 19.60 -2.90
N LEU A 89 -6.59 19.68 -1.67
CA LEU A 89 -5.88 20.88 -1.20
C LEU A 89 -4.54 21.13 -1.93
N ASN A 90 -3.89 20.08 -2.44
CA ASN A 90 -2.65 20.21 -3.20
C ASN A 90 -2.85 20.48 -4.70
N LEU A 91 -4.10 20.60 -5.17
CA LEU A 91 -4.42 20.93 -6.56
C LEU A 91 -4.78 22.43 -6.69
N PRO A 92 -4.62 23.02 -7.89
CA PRO A 92 -5.03 24.40 -8.13
C PRO A 92 -6.48 24.64 -7.73
N THR A 93 -6.72 25.68 -6.94
CA THR A 93 -8.08 26.02 -6.51
C THR A 93 -8.81 26.78 -7.61
N LEU A 94 -10.07 26.45 -7.83
CA LEU A 94 -10.95 27.16 -8.76
C LEU A 94 -11.77 28.28 -8.07
N ARG A 95 -11.24 28.82 -6.97
CA ARG A 95 -11.85 29.96 -6.26
C ARG A 95 -11.82 31.18 -7.18
N GLY A 96 -13.00 31.73 -7.46
CA GLY A 96 -13.19 32.82 -8.44
C GLY A 96 -14.11 32.44 -9.60
N ILE A 97 -14.44 31.15 -9.76
CA ILE A 97 -15.46 30.71 -10.71
C ILE A 97 -16.80 30.62 -9.99
N GLU A 98 -17.69 31.58 -10.27
CA GLU A 98 -19.02 31.68 -9.65
C GLU A 98 -19.99 30.61 -10.17
N ASP A 99 -19.89 30.26 -11.45
CA ASP A 99 -20.71 29.22 -12.06
C ASP A 99 -20.31 27.84 -11.50
N ALA A 100 -21.24 27.23 -10.75
CA ALA A 100 -21.05 25.94 -10.11
C ALA A 100 -20.86 24.79 -11.12
N ASN A 101 -21.53 24.85 -12.28
CA ASN A 101 -21.40 23.83 -13.33
C ASN A 101 -20.03 23.91 -14.01
N LEU A 102 -19.57 25.13 -14.33
CA LEU A 102 -18.24 25.37 -14.90
C LEU A 102 -17.15 24.94 -13.94
N ARG A 103 -17.25 25.31 -12.66
CA ARG A 103 -16.31 24.90 -11.61
C ARG A 103 -16.26 23.37 -11.47
N ARG A 104 -17.41 22.69 -11.51
CA ARG A 104 -17.48 21.22 -11.46
C ARG A 104 -16.82 20.59 -12.69
N LEU A 105 -17.06 21.12 -13.89
CA LEU A 105 -16.44 20.64 -15.13
C LEU A 105 -14.91 20.73 -15.07
N LEU A 106 -14.40 21.91 -14.68
CA LEU A 106 -12.96 22.15 -14.59
C LEU A 106 -12.30 21.32 -13.50
N ASN A 107 -12.95 21.14 -12.34
CA ASN A 107 -12.48 20.23 -11.30
C ASN A 107 -12.33 18.81 -11.85
N ASN A 108 -13.34 18.30 -12.56
CA ASN A 108 -13.26 16.96 -13.16
C ASN A 108 -12.11 16.85 -14.17
N LEU A 109 -11.92 17.85 -15.03
CA LEU A 109 -10.83 17.86 -16.00
C LEU A 109 -9.44 17.86 -15.34
N ILE A 110 -9.25 18.70 -14.32
CA ILE A 110 -8.01 18.75 -13.54
C ILE A 110 -7.75 17.38 -12.92
N LEU A 111 -8.76 16.79 -12.27
CA LEU A 111 -8.63 15.47 -11.64
C LEU A 111 -8.21 14.38 -12.64
N GLU A 112 -8.79 14.37 -13.84
CA GLU A 112 -8.42 13.42 -14.90
C GLU A 112 -6.98 13.62 -15.41
N LEU A 113 -6.53 14.86 -15.56
CA LEU A 113 -5.14 15.16 -15.94
C LEU A 113 -4.15 14.67 -14.87
N TYR A 114 -4.43 14.93 -13.59
CA TYR A 114 -3.59 14.47 -12.49
C TYR A 114 -3.60 12.94 -12.36
N LYS A 115 -4.74 12.29 -12.58
CA LYS A 115 -4.86 10.83 -12.65
C LYS A 115 -3.97 10.25 -13.74
N TYR A 116 -3.98 10.83 -14.94
CA TYR A 116 -3.13 10.41 -16.05
C TYR A 116 -1.65 10.59 -15.73
N GLN A 117 -1.26 11.76 -15.23
CA GLN A 117 0.13 12.06 -14.88
C GLN A 117 0.67 11.10 -13.82
N ALA A 118 -0.11 10.81 -12.78
CA ALA A 118 0.28 9.87 -11.72
C ALA A 118 0.46 8.44 -12.25
N GLN A 119 -0.40 8.00 -13.17
CA GLN A 119 -0.29 6.69 -13.80
C GLN A 119 0.95 6.59 -14.70
N ALA A 120 1.19 7.60 -15.53
CA ALA A 120 2.34 7.67 -16.43
C ALA A 120 3.68 7.64 -15.67
N GLU A 121 3.78 8.40 -14.56
CA GLU A 121 4.99 8.38 -13.74
C GLU A 121 5.22 7.01 -13.09
N ARG A 122 4.14 6.36 -12.62
CA ARG A 122 4.23 5.01 -12.04
C ARG A 122 4.72 3.97 -13.06
N GLU A 123 4.26 4.07 -14.30
CA GLU A 123 4.71 3.20 -15.40
C GLU A 123 6.19 3.45 -15.72
N ARG A 124 6.59 4.72 -15.82
CA ARG A 124 7.98 5.11 -16.05
C ARG A 124 8.95 4.58 -14.98
N ILE A 125 8.55 4.65 -13.70
CA ILE A 125 9.34 4.09 -12.59
C ILE A 125 9.50 2.58 -12.73
N LYS A 126 8.42 1.85 -13.07
CA LYS A 126 8.47 0.40 -13.29
C LYS A 126 9.37 0.01 -14.45
N GLU A 127 9.31 0.74 -15.56
CA GLU A 127 10.17 0.52 -16.71
C GLU A 127 11.65 0.70 -16.35
N ARG A 128 12.00 1.81 -15.69
CA ARG A 128 13.37 2.06 -15.23
C ARG A 128 13.85 0.99 -14.25
N GLN A 129 12.97 0.55 -13.33
CA GLN A 129 13.28 -0.54 -12.41
C GLN A 129 13.55 -1.84 -13.17
N ALA A 130 12.71 -2.20 -14.15
CA ALA A 130 12.89 -3.39 -14.96
C ALA A 130 14.20 -3.36 -15.76
N GLN A 131 14.55 -2.22 -16.36
CA GLN A 131 15.84 -2.01 -17.03
C GLN A 131 17.01 -2.20 -16.07
N GLY A 132 16.96 -1.58 -14.88
CA GLY A 132 17.99 -1.74 -13.85
C GLY A 132 18.14 -3.19 -13.38
N ILE A 133 17.01 -3.91 -13.20
CA ILE A 133 17.00 -5.33 -12.87
C ILE A 133 17.66 -6.15 -13.99
N ALA A 134 17.34 -5.87 -15.25
CA ALA A 134 17.93 -6.58 -16.40
C ALA A 134 19.45 -6.42 -16.44
N ILE A 135 19.95 -5.19 -16.29
CA ILE A 135 21.39 -4.91 -16.22
C ILE A 135 22.05 -5.65 -15.04
N ALA A 136 21.45 -5.59 -13.85
CA ALA A 136 21.99 -6.25 -12.67
C ALA A 136 21.94 -7.79 -12.76
N LYS A 137 20.99 -8.38 -13.52
CA LYS A 137 20.97 -9.81 -13.84
C LYS A 137 22.11 -10.19 -14.77
N VAL A 138 22.37 -9.43 -15.84
CA VAL A 138 23.51 -9.64 -16.74
C VAL A 138 24.84 -9.52 -15.98
N GLN A 139 24.94 -8.57 -15.05
CA GLN A 139 26.10 -8.41 -14.18
C GLN A 139 26.23 -9.47 -13.06
N GLY A 140 25.30 -10.43 -12.96
CA GLY A 140 25.34 -11.49 -11.95
C GLY A 140 25.16 -11.01 -10.50
N LYS A 141 24.60 -9.81 -10.27
CA LYS A 141 24.40 -9.25 -8.91
C LYS A 141 23.36 -10.02 -8.10
N TYR A 142 22.35 -10.61 -8.76
CA TYR A 142 21.32 -11.40 -8.10
C TYR A 142 21.81 -12.81 -7.76
N LYS A 143 22.24 -13.02 -6.52
CA LYS A 143 22.71 -14.32 -6.00
C LYS A 143 21.62 -15.12 -5.26
N GLY A 144 20.36 -14.72 -5.42
CA GLY A 144 19.22 -15.33 -4.71
C GLY A 144 19.19 -14.99 -3.21
N ARG A 145 18.30 -15.67 -2.48
CA ARG A 145 18.15 -15.50 -1.03
C ARG A 145 19.40 -16.07 -0.32
N LYS A 146 19.99 -15.30 0.59
CA LYS A 146 21.07 -15.80 1.46
C LYS A 146 20.59 -17.05 2.22
N PRO A 147 21.43 -18.10 2.37
CA PRO A 147 21.07 -19.28 3.15
C PRO A 147 20.66 -18.88 4.58
N LEU A 148 19.57 -19.46 5.09
CA LEU A 148 19.11 -19.26 6.47
C LEU A 148 20.08 -19.78 7.53
N PHE A 149 20.84 -20.83 7.22
CA PHE A 149 21.77 -21.48 8.14
C PHE A 149 23.09 -21.69 7.41
N SER A 150 24.21 -21.39 8.09
CA SER A 150 25.54 -21.81 7.66
C SER A 150 25.76 -23.29 7.92
N ALA A 151 26.80 -23.87 7.31
CA ALA A 151 27.15 -25.28 7.56
C ALA A 151 27.41 -25.54 9.06
N ASN A 152 28.09 -24.62 9.75
CA ASN A 152 28.46 -24.76 11.16
C ASN A 152 27.43 -24.16 12.12
N ASP A 153 26.21 -23.91 11.66
CA ASP A 153 25.16 -23.39 12.54
C ASP A 153 24.82 -24.42 13.61
N SER A 154 24.91 -24.02 14.89
CA SER A 154 24.73 -24.92 16.04
C SER A 154 23.35 -25.58 16.06
N ARG A 155 22.31 -24.87 15.64
CA ARG A 155 20.94 -25.38 15.57
C ARG A 155 20.79 -26.39 14.44
N LEU A 156 21.41 -26.14 13.29
CA LEU A 156 21.39 -27.07 12.16
C LEU A 156 22.20 -28.34 12.46
N GLN A 157 23.34 -28.21 13.12
CA GLN A 157 24.17 -29.35 13.55
C GLN A 157 23.43 -30.21 14.58
N HIS A 158 22.77 -29.58 15.55
CA HIS A 158 21.92 -30.31 16.49
C HIS A 158 20.78 -31.07 15.78
N ALA A 159 20.16 -30.45 14.77
CA ALA A 159 19.13 -31.10 13.95
C ALA A 159 19.66 -32.32 13.18
N PHE A 160 20.88 -32.24 12.61
CA PHE A 160 21.52 -33.39 11.96
C PHE A 160 21.82 -34.52 12.93
N ASN A 161 22.31 -34.23 14.13
CA ASN A 161 22.58 -35.25 15.15
C ASN A 161 21.30 -35.98 15.57
N LEU A 162 20.20 -35.26 15.80
CA LEU A 162 18.90 -35.85 16.12
C LEU A 162 18.38 -36.74 14.97
N PHE A 163 18.58 -36.31 13.72
CA PHE A 163 18.22 -37.12 12.56
C PHE A 163 19.13 -38.34 12.41
N LEU A 164 20.42 -38.28 12.72
CA LEU A 164 21.28 -39.47 12.66
C LEU A 164 20.97 -40.44 13.79
N SER A 165 20.48 -39.95 14.93
CA SER A 165 20.18 -40.76 16.13
C SER A 165 18.85 -41.53 16.09
N GLY A 166 18.11 -41.53 14.98
CA GLY A 166 16.85 -42.30 14.89
C GLY A 166 15.57 -41.47 14.70
N ARG A 167 15.58 -40.16 14.95
CA ARG A 167 14.37 -39.31 14.86
C ARG A 167 13.90 -39.06 13.42
N SER A 168 12.60 -38.85 13.24
CA SER A 168 12.04 -38.50 11.92
C SER A 168 12.30 -37.02 11.57
N ASP A 169 12.21 -36.65 10.28
CA ASP A 169 12.33 -35.24 9.85
C ASP A 169 11.31 -34.34 10.58
N ARG A 170 10.13 -34.87 10.95
CA ARG A 170 9.06 -34.15 11.66
C ARG A 170 9.43 -33.90 13.13
N ASP A 171 9.93 -34.92 13.82
CA ASP A 171 10.32 -34.79 15.23
C ASP A 171 11.50 -33.82 15.37
N VAL A 172 12.44 -33.85 14.43
CA VAL A 172 13.56 -32.91 14.39
C VAL A 172 13.06 -31.48 14.20
N ALA A 173 12.05 -31.28 13.35
CA ALA A 173 11.47 -29.95 13.13
C ALA A 173 10.79 -29.40 14.39
N GLU A 174 10.11 -30.25 15.16
CA GLU A 174 9.46 -29.88 16.42
C GLU A 174 10.49 -29.56 17.51
N LEU A 175 11.49 -30.43 17.70
CA LEU A 175 12.51 -30.27 18.74
C LEU A 175 13.47 -29.10 18.48
N THR A 176 13.79 -28.85 17.21
CA THR A 176 14.73 -27.78 16.86
C THR A 176 14.03 -26.50 16.44
N GLY A 177 12.72 -26.52 16.13
CA GLY A 177 11.98 -25.41 15.53
C GLY A 177 12.42 -25.03 14.11
N ILE A 178 13.29 -25.82 13.46
CA ILE A 178 13.61 -25.66 12.04
C ILE A 178 12.46 -26.27 11.25
N ASN A 179 11.78 -25.49 10.43
CA ASN A 179 10.71 -26.00 9.57
C ASN A 179 11.15 -27.25 8.78
N GLU A 180 10.34 -28.30 8.77
CA GLU A 180 10.65 -29.60 8.17
C GLU A 180 11.14 -29.50 6.72
N ARG A 181 10.50 -28.67 5.88
CA ARG A 181 10.92 -28.47 4.48
C ARG A 181 12.30 -27.82 4.39
N THR A 182 12.57 -26.89 5.31
CA THR A 182 13.88 -26.25 5.42
C THR A 182 14.93 -27.27 5.86
N PHE A 183 14.63 -28.08 6.88
CA PHE A 183 15.53 -29.13 7.36
C PHE A 183 15.85 -30.15 6.26
N ARG A 184 14.84 -30.73 5.60
CA ARG A 184 15.01 -31.66 4.46
C ARG A 184 15.88 -31.07 3.35
N ARG A 185 15.68 -29.80 3.01
CA ARG A 185 16.50 -29.11 1.99
C ARG A 185 17.97 -29.05 2.40
N TYR A 186 18.25 -28.72 3.66
CA TYR A 186 19.63 -28.68 4.17
C TYR A 186 20.24 -30.07 4.32
N ARG A 187 19.44 -31.06 4.72
CA ARG A 187 19.83 -32.48 4.77
C ARG A 187 20.30 -32.98 3.41
N LYS A 188 19.51 -32.74 2.35
CA LYS A 188 19.90 -33.05 0.97
C LYS A 188 21.13 -32.26 0.51
N LYS A 189 21.22 -30.97 0.88
CA LYS A 189 22.34 -30.10 0.51
C LYS A 189 23.67 -30.58 1.09
N TYR A 190 23.68 -31.09 2.32
CA TYR A 190 24.88 -31.56 3.01
C TYR A 190 25.05 -33.09 2.97
N GLY A 191 24.25 -33.80 2.17
CA GLY A 191 24.38 -35.26 2.00
C GLY A 191 24.13 -36.07 3.27
N ILE A 192 23.32 -35.55 4.20
CA ILE A 192 23.02 -36.24 5.46
C ILE A 192 21.92 -37.29 5.19
N HIS A 193 22.30 -38.55 5.14
CA HIS A 193 21.42 -39.69 4.91
C HIS A 193 21.47 -40.65 6.11
N ARG A 194 20.39 -41.40 6.29
CA ARG A 194 20.33 -42.54 7.21
C ARG A 194 20.21 -43.80 6.36
#